data_AF-A0A2E6KXK0-F1
#
_entry.id   AF-A0A2E6KXK0-F1
#
_cell.length_a   1.000
_cell.length_b   1.000
_cell.length_c   1.000
_cell.angle_alpha   90.00
_cell.angle_beta   90.00
_cell.angle_gamma   90.00
#
_symmetry.space_group_name_H-M   'P 1'
#
loop_
_entity.id
_entity.type
_entity.pdbx_description
1 polymer ?
#
loop_
_entity_poly.entity_id
_entity_poly.type
_entity_poly.pdbx_seq_one_letter_code
_entity_poly.pdbx_strand_id
1 'polypeptide(L)'
;MRDNRLRSDSLPIEVQKLCEVMAGIDPNWSLDEWLRNQAVASLELISSELEVEMKTAEQRLKRITDIKNRINNSTPDKEQPNQMNLFDCFSIEYDKSIVGLGSRAVNNDENYTESHPVSAFLDLLPNDQGDDPLLAVACQNLLMIIDGEVGRGKDYATLEIIVTELDKSGISFEEIDEAIEHLLMTGAIIEVEHDCFITI
;
A
#
# COMPACT_ATOMS: atom_id res chain seq x y z
N MET A 1 22.25 44.82 -33.73
CA MET A 1 21.82 43.60 -34.45
C MET A 1 20.54 43.16 -33.79
N ARG A 2 19.39 43.31 -34.47
CA ARG A 2 18.07 43.10 -33.85
C ARG A 2 17.73 41.61 -33.83
N ASP A 3 17.20 41.19 -32.70
CA ASP A 3 16.95 39.83 -32.27
C ASP A 3 16.14 39.00 -33.25
N ASN A 4 16.56 37.76 -33.39
CA ASN A 4 15.85 36.67 -34.04
C ASN A 4 14.68 36.20 -33.14
N ARG A 5 13.81 37.13 -32.73
CA ARG A 5 12.55 36.78 -32.04
C ARG A 5 11.66 36.12 -33.09
N LEU A 6 11.39 34.82 -32.91
CA LEU A 6 10.33 34.11 -33.61
C LEU A 6 9.10 35.02 -33.63
N ARG A 7 8.63 35.39 -34.82
CA ARG A 7 7.41 36.20 -34.94
C ARG A 7 6.27 35.35 -34.38
N SER A 8 5.71 35.78 -33.25
CA SER A 8 4.56 35.14 -32.59
C SER A 8 3.48 34.76 -33.60
N ASP A 9 3.24 35.66 -34.56
CA ASP A 9 2.17 35.58 -35.55
C ASP A 9 2.31 34.42 -36.55
N SER A 10 3.45 33.73 -36.58
CA SER A 10 3.68 32.55 -37.43
C SER A 10 3.51 31.21 -36.72
N LEU A 11 3.28 31.21 -35.41
CA LEU A 11 3.12 30.00 -34.61
C LEU A 11 1.66 29.53 -34.56
N PRO A 12 1.37 28.25 -34.26
CA PRO A 12 0.00 27.78 -34.02
C PRO A 12 -0.71 28.60 -32.93
N ILE A 13 -2.04 28.71 -33.03
CA ILE A 13 -2.82 29.63 -32.20
C ILE A 13 -2.76 29.29 -30.71
N GLU A 14 -2.53 28.02 -30.37
CA GLU A 14 -2.32 27.52 -29.02
C GLU A 14 -1.00 28.03 -28.44
N VAL A 15 0.07 28.02 -29.25
CA VAL A 15 1.40 28.48 -28.86
C VAL A 15 1.42 30.00 -28.74
N GLN A 16 0.69 30.70 -29.62
CA GLN A 16 0.51 32.16 -29.52
C GLN A 16 -0.14 32.56 -28.20
N LYS A 17 -1.26 31.91 -27.85
CA LYS A 17 -1.94 32.14 -26.56
C LYS A 17 -1.02 31.86 -25.36
N LEU A 18 -0.24 30.79 -25.41
CA LEU A 18 0.73 30.47 -24.37
C LEU A 18 1.75 31.60 -24.22
N CYS A 19 2.33 32.07 -25.35
CA CYS A 19 3.28 33.17 -25.34
C CYS A 19 2.69 34.46 -24.77
N GLU A 20 1.45 34.81 -25.14
CA GLU A 20 0.75 35.99 -24.63
C GLU A 20 0.53 35.90 -23.11
N VAL A 21 0.05 34.76 -22.63
CA VAL A 21 -0.19 34.53 -21.20
C VAL A 21 1.11 34.57 -20.41
N MET A 22 2.14 33.84 -20.88
CA MET A 22 3.41 33.73 -20.16
C MET A 22 4.20 35.04 -20.16
N ALA A 23 4.18 35.80 -21.26
CA ALA A 23 4.76 37.14 -21.30
C ALA A 23 4.01 38.13 -20.39
N GLY A 24 2.72 37.89 -20.13
CA GLY A 24 1.94 38.63 -19.14
C GLY A 24 2.29 38.31 -17.69
N ILE A 25 2.82 37.12 -17.43
CA ILE A 25 3.23 36.66 -16.09
C ILE A 25 4.69 37.03 -15.79
N ASP A 26 5.60 36.78 -16.74
CA ASP A 26 7.02 37.09 -16.61
C ASP A 26 7.54 37.80 -17.88
N PRO A 27 7.98 39.07 -17.78
CA PRO A 27 8.56 39.82 -18.90
C PRO A 27 9.85 39.25 -19.47
N ASN A 28 10.58 38.43 -18.71
CA ASN A 28 11.84 37.80 -19.14
C ASN A 28 11.64 36.41 -19.75
N TRP A 29 10.40 35.93 -19.79
CA TRP A 29 10.09 34.59 -20.28
C TRP A 29 10.43 34.42 -21.78
N SER A 30 10.98 33.25 -22.12
CA SER A 30 11.37 32.90 -23.49
C SER A 30 10.78 31.56 -23.92
N LEU A 31 10.10 31.55 -25.07
CA LEU A 31 9.53 30.33 -25.65
C LEU A 31 10.60 29.27 -25.96
N ASP A 32 11.80 29.66 -26.42
CA ASP A 32 12.87 28.71 -26.74
C ASP A 32 13.33 27.95 -25.49
N GLU A 33 13.49 28.68 -24.38
CA GLU A 33 13.89 28.12 -23.10
C GLU A 33 12.79 27.22 -22.53
N TRP A 34 11.53 27.66 -22.60
CA TRP A 34 10.40 26.83 -22.19
C TRP A 34 10.28 25.54 -23.01
N LEU A 35 10.41 25.61 -24.34
CA LEU A 35 10.40 24.43 -25.21
C LEU A 35 11.54 23.48 -24.91
N ARG A 36 12.75 24.02 -24.66
CA ARG A 36 13.91 23.23 -24.27
C ARG A 36 13.66 22.50 -22.96
N ASN A 37 13.15 23.20 -21.95
CA ASN A 37 12.85 22.62 -20.64
C ASN A 37 11.75 21.56 -20.76
N GLN A 38 10.70 21.84 -21.53
CA GLN A 38 9.62 20.88 -21.77
C GLN A 38 10.11 19.62 -22.50
N ALA A 39 10.99 19.77 -23.49
CA ALA A 39 11.58 18.64 -24.20
C ALA A 39 12.47 17.80 -23.28
N VAL A 40 13.29 18.43 -22.44
CA VAL A 40 14.13 17.73 -21.45
C VAL A 40 13.26 16.96 -20.46
N ALA A 41 12.24 17.60 -19.88
CA ALA A 41 11.33 16.96 -18.93
C ALA A 41 10.56 15.79 -19.58
N SER A 42 10.13 15.94 -20.83
CA SER A 42 9.45 14.87 -21.56
C SER A 42 10.37 13.68 -21.83
N LEU A 43 11.63 13.93 -22.20
CA LEU A 43 12.61 12.86 -22.40
C LEU A 43 12.98 12.14 -21.11
N GLU A 44 13.08 12.87 -20.00
CA GLU A 44 13.31 12.28 -18.68
C GLU A 44 12.15 11.36 -18.28
N LEU A 45 10.90 11.80 -18.45
CA LEU A 45 9.72 10.98 -18.19
C LEU A 45 9.71 9.70 -19.05
N ILE A 46 9.91 9.85 -20.36
CA ILE A 46 9.97 8.70 -21.28
C ILE A 46 11.10 7.73 -20.87
N SER A 47 12.26 8.25 -20.45
CA SER A 47 13.36 7.39 -20.02
C SER A 47 13.00 6.56 -18.78
N SER A 48 12.29 7.15 -17.82
CA SER A 48 11.81 6.44 -16.63
C SER A 48 10.77 5.37 -16.99
N GLU A 49 9.83 5.68 -17.89
CA GLU A 49 8.84 4.72 -18.37
C GLU A 49 9.50 3.51 -19.07
N LEU A 50 10.53 3.76 -19.88
CA LEU A 50 11.28 2.70 -20.56
C LEU A 50 12.02 1.78 -19.57
N GLU A 51 12.54 2.30 -18.46
CA GLU A 51 13.16 1.47 -17.42
C GLU A 51 12.15 0.53 -16.75
N VAL A 52 10.93 1.02 -16.52
CA VAL A 52 9.83 0.21 -15.98
C VAL A 52 9.40 -0.87 -16.98
N GLU A 53 9.25 -0.52 -18.25
CA GLU A 53 8.91 -1.47 -19.30
C GLU A 53 10.00 -2.54 -19.47
N MET A 54 11.27 -2.15 -19.41
CA MET A 54 12.40 -3.07 -19.48
C MET A 54 12.36 -4.10 -18.34
N LYS A 55 12.17 -3.65 -17.09
CA LYS A 55 12.03 -4.55 -15.93
C LYS A 55 10.83 -5.49 -16.09
N THR A 56 9.72 -4.98 -16.61
CA THR A 56 8.50 -5.78 -16.84
C THR A 56 8.75 -6.88 -17.89
N ALA A 57 9.46 -6.54 -18.98
CA ALA A 57 9.84 -7.49 -20.01
C ALA A 57 10.81 -8.56 -19.47
N GLU A 58 11.80 -8.18 -18.66
CA GLU A 58 12.73 -9.11 -18.01
C GLU A 58 12.00 -10.10 -17.10
N GLN A 59 11.07 -9.63 -16.27
CA GLN A 59 10.25 -10.50 -15.41
C GLN A 59 9.40 -11.46 -16.24
N ARG A 60 8.79 -10.98 -17.33
CA ARG A 60 8.02 -11.84 -18.24
C ARG A 60 8.91 -12.91 -18.88
N LEU A 61 10.12 -12.55 -19.32
CA LEU A 61 11.08 -13.48 -19.87
C LEU A 61 11.50 -14.55 -18.84
N LYS A 62 11.74 -14.13 -17.60
CA LYS A 62 12.06 -15.05 -16.50
C LYS A 62 10.92 -16.04 -16.27
N ARG A 63 9.68 -15.57 -16.16
CA ARG A 63 8.49 -16.44 -16.03
C ARG A 63 8.39 -17.45 -17.17
N ILE A 64 8.58 -17.02 -18.41
CA ILE A 64 8.55 -17.90 -19.59
C ILE A 64 9.68 -18.95 -19.51
N THR A 65 10.88 -18.53 -19.10
CA THR A 65 12.04 -19.41 -18.94
C THR A 65 11.82 -20.44 -17.85
N ASP A 66 11.25 -20.05 -16.71
CA ASP A 66 10.91 -20.94 -15.61
C ASP A 66 9.83 -21.96 -16.02
N ILE A 67 8.82 -21.54 -16.80
CA ILE A 67 7.82 -22.45 -17.38
C ILE A 67 8.50 -23.45 -18.32
N LYS A 68 9.36 -22.97 -19.22
CA LYS A 68 10.12 -23.82 -20.15
C LYS A 68 10.97 -24.86 -19.39
N ASN A 69 11.66 -24.43 -18.33
CA ASN A 69 12.50 -25.31 -17.52
C ASN A 69 11.67 -26.36 -16.77
N ARG A 70 10.50 -25.99 -16.22
CA ARG A 70 9.59 -26.97 -15.58
C ARG A 70 9.07 -28.03 -16.54
N ILE A 71 8.72 -27.63 -17.76
CA ILE A 71 8.29 -28.57 -18.81
C ILE A 71 9.43 -29.53 -19.17
N ASN A 72 10.65 -29.02 -19.34
CA ASN A 72 11.80 -29.83 -19.74
C ASN A 72 12.36 -30.70 -18.60
N ASN A 73 12.31 -30.23 -17.35
CA ASN A 73 12.82 -30.92 -16.17
C ASN A 73 11.73 -31.73 -15.45
N SER A 74 10.66 -32.13 -16.16
CA SER A 74 9.70 -33.13 -15.67
C SER A 74 10.31 -34.55 -15.68
N THR A 75 11.57 -34.69 -15.24
CA THR A 75 12.06 -35.97 -14.75
C THR A 75 11.40 -36.20 -13.38
N PRO A 76 10.87 -37.40 -13.10
CA PRO A 76 10.33 -37.73 -11.78
C PRO A 76 11.50 -37.91 -10.81
N ASP A 77 12.15 -36.80 -10.45
CA ASP A 77 13.19 -36.80 -9.42
C ASP A 77 12.49 -36.91 -8.06
N LYS A 78 12.43 -38.17 -7.60
CA LYS A 78 12.32 -38.61 -6.21
C LYS A 78 11.82 -37.51 -5.27
N GLU A 79 10.53 -37.55 -5.00
CA GLU A 79 9.93 -36.95 -3.81
C GLU A 79 10.89 -37.23 -2.64
N GLN A 80 11.60 -36.20 -2.19
CA GLN A 80 12.33 -36.32 -0.94
C GLN A 80 11.24 -36.60 0.10
N PRO A 81 11.31 -37.70 0.87
CA PRO A 81 10.19 -38.15 1.71
C PRO A 81 9.73 -37.11 2.74
N ASN A 82 10.49 -36.02 2.94
CA ASN A 82 10.23 -34.96 3.90
C ASN A 82 10.06 -33.56 3.26
N GLN A 83 10.03 -33.41 1.93
CA GLN A 83 9.61 -32.14 1.32
C GLN A 83 8.10 -32.19 1.05
N MET A 84 7.35 -31.58 1.95
CA MET A 84 5.92 -31.33 1.78
C MET A 84 5.72 -29.83 1.50
N ASN A 85 4.66 -29.45 0.79
CA ASN A 85 4.34 -28.03 0.63
C ASN A 85 4.08 -27.41 2.00
N LEU A 86 4.38 -26.11 2.17
CA LEU A 86 4.12 -25.37 3.42
C LEU A 86 2.69 -25.54 3.95
N PHE A 87 1.74 -25.85 3.06
CA PHE A 87 0.33 -26.06 3.38
C PHE A 87 -0.02 -27.49 3.80
N ASP A 88 0.85 -28.48 3.53
CA ASP A 88 0.60 -29.88 3.90
C ASP A 88 0.80 -30.13 5.40
N CYS A 89 1.51 -29.23 6.10
CA CYS A 89 1.68 -29.25 7.55
C CYS A 89 0.44 -28.75 8.31
N PHE A 90 -0.54 -28.14 7.62
CA PHE A 90 -1.79 -27.68 8.20
C PHE A 90 -2.88 -28.71 7.92
N SER A 91 -2.97 -29.73 8.78
CA SER A 91 -4.19 -30.51 8.86
C SER A 91 -5.23 -29.67 9.60
N ILE A 92 -6.23 -29.16 8.89
CA ILE A 92 -7.43 -28.61 9.55
C ILE A 92 -8.11 -29.80 10.20
N GLU A 93 -7.89 -30.00 11.50
CA GLU A 93 -8.76 -30.84 12.31
C GLU A 93 -10.15 -30.21 12.22
N TYR A 94 -11.02 -30.81 11.42
CA TYR A 94 -12.40 -30.38 11.28
C TYR A 94 -13.10 -30.57 12.63
N ASP A 95 -12.98 -29.60 13.52
CA ASP A 95 -13.87 -29.49 14.66
C ASP A 95 -15.26 -29.20 14.10
N LYS A 96 -16.18 -30.14 14.32
CA LYS A 96 -17.58 -30.04 13.87
C LYS A 96 -18.29 -28.83 14.48
N SER A 97 -17.69 -28.16 15.48
CA SER A 97 -18.14 -26.88 16.02
C SER A 97 -18.01 -25.71 15.02
N ILE A 98 -17.05 -25.75 14.09
CA ILE A 98 -16.79 -24.67 13.11
C ILE A 98 -17.76 -24.73 11.91
N VAL A 99 -18.40 -25.89 11.68
CA VAL A 99 -19.39 -26.06 10.60
C VAL A 99 -20.57 -25.08 10.74
N GLY A 100 -20.88 -24.62 11.97
CA GLY A 100 -21.94 -23.64 12.24
C GLY A 100 -21.68 -22.22 11.70
N LEU A 101 -20.41 -21.84 11.50
CA LEU A 101 -20.05 -20.54 10.95
C LEU A 101 -20.10 -20.54 9.41
N GLY A 102 -19.67 -21.64 8.77
CA GLY A 102 -19.76 -21.82 7.31
C GLY A 102 -21.18 -22.06 6.80
N SER A 103 -22.06 -22.66 7.61
CA SER A 103 -23.46 -22.94 7.24
C SER A 103 -24.30 -21.68 6.96
N ARG A 104 -23.84 -20.52 7.41
CA ARG A 104 -24.50 -19.23 7.19
C ARG A 104 -24.31 -18.74 5.75
N ALA A 105 -23.20 -19.11 5.12
CA ALA A 105 -22.88 -18.72 3.75
C ALA A 105 -23.59 -19.60 2.70
N VAL A 106 -24.18 -20.74 3.09
CA VAL A 106 -24.75 -21.73 2.15
C VAL A 106 -26.25 -21.52 1.91
N ASN A 107 -26.94 -20.64 2.66
CA ASN A 107 -28.38 -20.42 2.52
C ASN A 107 -28.76 -19.17 1.70
N ASN A 108 -27.84 -18.59 0.93
CA ASN A 108 -28.19 -17.58 -0.07
C ASN A 108 -28.12 -18.22 -1.46
N ASP A 109 -29.18 -18.95 -1.80
CA ASP A 109 -29.54 -19.16 -3.19
C ASP A 109 -29.85 -17.79 -3.79
N GLU A 110 -28.92 -17.25 -4.59
CA GLU A 110 -29.18 -16.68 -5.91
C GLU A 110 -27.86 -16.15 -6.52
N ASN A 111 -27.49 -16.73 -7.67
CA ASN A 111 -26.36 -16.37 -8.56
C ASN A 111 -24.95 -16.81 -8.12
N TYR A 112 -24.69 -18.12 -8.23
CA TYR A 112 -23.35 -18.67 -8.37
C TYR A 112 -22.66 -18.14 -9.64
N THR A 113 -22.02 -16.98 -9.53
CA THR A 113 -20.70 -16.83 -10.17
C THR A 113 -19.74 -17.57 -9.26
N GLU A 114 -18.92 -18.47 -9.81
CA GLU A 114 -17.89 -19.23 -9.08
C GLU A 114 -16.89 -18.26 -8.43
N SER A 115 -17.29 -17.66 -7.32
CA SER A 115 -16.42 -16.85 -6.50
C SER A 115 -15.58 -17.84 -5.71
N HIS A 116 -14.36 -18.09 -6.18
CA HIS A 116 -13.35 -18.91 -5.50
C HIS A 116 -13.39 -18.59 -4.00
N PRO A 117 -13.22 -19.55 -3.07
CA PRO A 117 -13.32 -19.30 -1.62
C PRO A 117 -12.40 -18.17 -1.12
N VAL A 118 -11.36 -17.82 -1.89
CA VAL A 118 -10.48 -16.65 -1.69
C VAL A 118 -11.20 -15.31 -1.84
N SER A 119 -12.31 -15.25 -2.58
CA SER A 119 -13.11 -14.03 -2.78
C SER A 119 -13.69 -13.46 -1.49
N ALA A 120 -14.03 -14.31 -0.52
CA ALA A 120 -14.44 -13.90 0.82
C ALA A 120 -13.30 -13.20 1.60
N PHE A 121 -12.06 -13.34 1.15
CA PHE A 121 -10.87 -12.71 1.72
C PHE A 121 -10.32 -11.57 0.85
N LEU A 122 -10.95 -11.25 -0.29
CA LEU A 122 -10.58 -10.09 -1.09
C LEU A 122 -10.93 -8.77 -0.36
N ASP A 123 -11.98 -8.78 0.46
CA ASP A 123 -12.34 -7.65 1.33
C ASP A 123 -11.36 -7.48 2.52
N LEU A 124 -10.49 -8.47 2.74
CA LEU A 124 -9.37 -8.42 3.70
C LEU A 124 -8.04 -8.12 3.01
N LEU A 125 -8.03 -7.95 1.67
CA LEU A 125 -6.86 -7.40 1.01
C LEU A 125 -6.78 -5.91 1.37
N PRO A 126 -5.60 -5.43 1.75
CA PRO A 126 -5.42 -4.00 1.99
C PRO A 126 -5.84 -3.26 0.72
N ASN A 127 -6.80 -2.34 0.87
CA ASN A 127 -7.09 -1.38 -0.18
C ASN A 127 -5.80 -0.60 -0.49
N ASP A 128 -5.79 0.11 -1.62
CA ASP A 128 -4.66 0.79 -2.29
C ASP A 128 -3.89 1.86 -1.46
N GLN A 129 -4.05 1.88 -0.14
CA GLN A 129 -3.15 2.47 0.85
C GLN A 129 -2.58 1.30 1.63
N GLY A 130 -1.40 0.82 1.24
CA GLY A 130 -0.74 -0.28 1.93
C GLY A 130 -0.60 0.05 3.41
N ASP A 131 -1.40 -0.60 4.25
CA ASP A 131 -1.24 -0.52 5.70
C ASP A 131 0.20 -0.92 6.02
N ASP A 132 0.93 0.00 6.66
CA ASP A 132 2.21 -0.33 7.24
C ASP A 132 1.99 -1.46 8.25
N PRO A 133 2.51 -2.67 7.99
CA PRO A 133 2.31 -3.80 8.91
C PRO A 133 2.87 -3.49 10.30
N LEU A 134 3.82 -2.56 10.41
CA LEU A 134 4.35 -2.10 11.68
C LEU A 134 3.36 -1.21 12.42
N LEU A 135 2.73 -0.26 11.73
CA LEU A 135 1.64 0.56 12.27
C LEU A 135 0.47 -0.31 12.75
N ALA A 136 0.10 -1.35 11.99
CA ALA A 136 -0.96 -2.27 12.40
C ALA A 136 -0.62 -3.01 13.71
N VAL A 137 0.62 -3.47 13.85
CA VAL A 137 1.10 -4.13 15.09
C VAL A 137 1.18 -3.14 16.25
N ALA A 138 1.65 -1.91 16.01
CA ALA A 138 1.71 -0.86 17.00
C ALA A 138 0.32 -0.47 17.50
N CYS A 139 -0.64 -0.26 16.58
CA CYS A 139 -2.04 0.01 16.91
C CYS A 139 -2.65 -1.11 17.77
N GLN A 140 -2.47 -2.37 17.37
CA GLN A 140 -3.03 -3.50 18.11
C GLN A 140 -2.45 -3.63 19.52
N ASN A 141 -1.13 -3.46 19.68
CA ASN A 141 -0.49 -3.53 20.98
C ASN A 141 -0.91 -2.36 21.88
N LEU A 142 -1.08 -1.17 21.31
CA LEU A 142 -1.56 0.01 22.02
C LEU A 142 -2.95 -0.22 22.59
N LEU A 143 -3.89 -0.71 21.78
CA LEU A 143 -5.25 -1.05 22.23
C LEU A 143 -5.23 -2.08 23.37
N MET A 144 -4.40 -3.12 23.26
CA MET A 144 -4.26 -4.14 24.31
C MET A 144 -3.75 -3.56 25.63
N ILE A 145 -2.84 -2.58 25.58
CA ILE A 145 -2.33 -1.91 26.78
C ILE A 145 -3.43 -1.05 27.42
N ILE A 146 -4.17 -0.28 26.62
CA ILE A 146 -5.27 0.55 27.12
C ILE A 146 -6.34 -0.32 27.77
N ASP A 147 -6.82 -1.36 27.07
CA ASP A 147 -7.81 -2.31 27.59
C ASP A 147 -7.30 -3.05 28.83
N GLY A 148 -6.00 -3.36 28.87
CA GLY A 148 -5.35 -3.99 30.02
C GLY A 148 -5.36 -3.11 31.26
N GLU A 149 -5.13 -1.80 31.11
CA GLU A 149 -5.15 -0.84 32.21
C GLU A 149 -6.59 -0.55 32.69
N VAL A 150 -7.54 -0.42 31.75
CA VAL A 150 -8.97 -0.30 32.07
C VAL A 150 -9.48 -1.56 32.77
N GLY A 151 -9.09 -2.74 32.29
CA GLY A 151 -9.43 -4.04 32.89
C GLY A 151 -8.87 -4.26 34.30
N ARG A 152 -7.81 -3.53 34.68
CA ARG A 152 -7.26 -3.50 36.05
C ARG A 152 -8.03 -2.57 36.99
N GLY A 153 -9.07 -1.90 36.50
CA GLY A 153 -9.92 -0.99 37.27
C GLY A 153 -9.40 0.44 37.34
N LYS A 154 -8.53 0.84 36.40
CA LYS A 154 -8.18 2.25 36.20
C LYS A 154 -9.15 2.89 35.22
N ASP A 155 -9.39 4.19 35.38
CA ASP A 155 -10.35 4.90 34.53
C ASP A 155 -9.79 5.22 33.12
N TYR A 156 -8.46 5.25 32.97
CA TYR A 156 -7.77 5.57 31.71
C TYR A 156 -6.33 5.03 31.70
N ALA A 157 -5.73 4.97 30.49
CA ALA A 157 -4.33 4.68 30.28
C ALA A 157 -3.55 5.97 29.98
N THR A 158 -2.49 6.23 30.74
CA THR A 158 -1.62 7.41 30.54
C THR A 158 -0.57 7.14 29.45
N LEU A 159 -0.20 8.18 28.69
CA LEU A 159 0.83 8.12 27.65
C LEU A 159 2.15 7.51 28.13
N GLU A 160 2.60 7.87 29.34
CA GLU A 160 3.85 7.33 29.92
C GLU A 160 3.83 5.80 30.04
N ILE A 161 2.69 5.22 30.43
CA ILE A 161 2.52 3.77 30.56
C ILE A 161 2.50 3.13 29.17
N ILE A 162 1.77 3.74 28.22
CA ILE A 162 1.69 3.27 26.84
C ILE A 162 3.07 3.22 26.21
N VAL A 163 3.83 4.33 26.29
CA VAL A 163 5.20 4.41 25.77
C VAL A 163 6.11 3.39 26.44
N THR A 164 6.04 3.26 27.77
CA THR A 164 6.90 2.32 28.52
C THR A 164 6.63 0.87 28.15
N GLU A 165 5.37 0.47 27.94
CA GLU A 165 5.01 -0.91 27.61
C GLU A 165 5.25 -1.24 26.12
N LEU A 166 5.08 -0.26 25.22
CA LEU A 166 5.38 -0.42 23.79
C LEU A 166 6.89 -0.44 23.52
N ASP A 167 7.68 0.37 24.22
CA ASP A 167 9.15 0.35 24.12
C ASP A 167 9.73 -0.99 24.58
N LYS A 168 9.18 -1.59 25.65
CA LYS A 168 9.53 -2.97 26.07
C LYS A 168 9.22 -4.02 25.01
N SER A 169 8.22 -3.76 24.18
CA SER A 169 7.81 -4.63 23.07
C SER A 169 8.66 -4.40 21.81
N GLY A 170 9.59 -3.43 21.84
CA GLY A 170 10.52 -3.12 20.76
C GLY A 170 9.95 -2.18 19.69
N ILE A 171 8.88 -1.44 20.00
CA ILE A 171 8.23 -0.49 19.09
C ILE A 171 8.87 0.88 19.29
N SER A 172 9.24 1.55 18.19
CA SER A 172 9.91 2.85 18.25
C SER A 172 8.97 3.97 18.69
N PHE A 173 9.50 5.07 19.23
CA PHE A 173 8.66 6.19 19.66
C PHE A 173 7.88 6.80 18.50
N GLU A 174 8.49 6.87 17.31
CA GLU A 174 7.87 7.35 16.09
C GLU A 174 6.65 6.49 15.70
N GLU A 175 6.75 5.16 15.79
CA GLU A 175 5.63 4.24 15.54
C GLU A 175 4.52 4.36 16.58
N ILE A 176 4.87 4.65 17.84
CA ILE A 176 3.90 4.86 18.91
C ILE A 176 3.09 6.14 18.66
N ASP A 177 3.77 7.23 18.28
CA ASP A 177 3.14 8.52 17.96
C ASP A 177 2.20 8.39 16.76
N GLU A 178 2.66 7.73 15.69
CA GLU A 178 1.86 7.46 14.50
C GLU A 178 0.64 6.55 14.81
N ALA A 179 0.81 5.53 15.65
CA ALA A 179 -0.28 4.67 16.08
C ALA A 179 -1.34 5.42 16.90
N ILE A 180 -0.93 6.33 17.77
CA ILE A 180 -1.87 7.18 18.54
C ILE A 180 -2.65 8.07 17.59
N GLU A 181 -1.98 8.77 16.67
CA GLU A 181 -2.65 9.66 15.70
C GLU A 181 -3.63 8.88 14.82
N HIS A 182 -3.21 7.72 14.31
CA HIS A 182 -4.05 6.86 13.48
C HIS A 182 -5.28 6.35 14.24
N LEU A 183 -5.14 5.90 15.49
CA LEU A 183 -6.26 5.41 16.29
C LEU A 183 -7.21 6.53 16.73
N LEU A 184 -6.71 7.75 16.95
CA LEU A 184 -7.55 8.93 17.18
C LEU A 184 -8.32 9.31 15.91
N MET A 185 -7.67 9.30 14.74
CA MET A 185 -8.30 9.65 13.46
C MET A 185 -9.39 8.65 13.06
N THR A 186 -9.13 7.35 13.26
CA THR A 186 -10.10 6.27 12.98
C THR A 186 -11.19 6.17 14.05
N GLY A 187 -11.03 6.85 15.19
CA GLY A 187 -11.98 6.85 16.29
C GLY A 187 -12.01 5.54 17.08
N ALA A 188 -10.90 4.79 17.10
CA ALA A 188 -10.76 3.58 17.91
C ALA A 188 -10.42 3.89 19.37
N ILE A 189 -9.75 5.02 19.63
CA ILE A 189 -9.46 5.53 20.97
C ILE A 189 -9.91 6.99 21.08
N ILE A 190 -10.11 7.46 22.31
CA ILE A 190 -10.36 8.86 22.63
C ILE A 190 -9.42 9.35 23.73
N GLU A 191 -9.00 10.61 23.61
CA GLU A 191 -8.29 11.33 24.66
C GLU A 191 -9.33 12.00 25.58
N VAL A 192 -9.34 11.62 26.86
CA VAL A 192 -10.32 12.10 27.86
C VAL A 192 -9.75 13.29 28.64
N GLU A 193 -8.45 13.24 28.92
CA GLU A 193 -7.64 14.30 29.53
C GLU A 193 -6.27 14.33 28.86
N HIS A 194 -5.48 15.38 29.14
CA HIS A 194 -4.13 15.50 28.57
C HIS A 194 -3.32 14.22 28.84
N ASP A 195 -2.85 13.59 27.76
CA ASP A 195 -2.05 12.37 27.79
C ASP A 195 -2.78 11.15 28.41
N CYS A 196 -4.12 11.13 28.38
CA CYS A 196 -4.95 10.07 28.97
C CYS A 196 -5.96 9.51 27.96
N PHE A 197 -5.86 8.22 27.66
CA PHE A 197 -6.59 7.55 26.58
C PHE A 197 -7.49 6.41 27.08
N ILE A 198 -8.65 6.24 26.43
CA ILE A 198 -9.53 5.08 26.58
C ILE A 198 -9.99 4.55 25.21
N THR A 199 -10.33 3.26 25.17
CA THR A 199 -10.94 2.60 24.02
C THR A 199 -12.45 2.87 23.98
N ILE A 200 -13.04 2.86 22.77
CA ILE A 200 -14.49 3.03 22.54
C ILE A 200 -15.20 1.68 22.49
#